data_AF-A0A2E4DX37-F1
#
_entry.id   AF-A0A2E4DX37-F1
#
_cell.length_a   1.000
_cell.length_b   1.000
_cell.length_c   1.000
_cell.angle_alpha   90.00
_cell.angle_beta   90.00
_cell.angle_gamma   90.00
#
_symmetry.space_group_name_H-M   'P 1'
#
loop_
_entity.id
_entity.type
_entity.pdbx_description
1 polymer ?
#
loop_
_entity_poly.entity_id
_entity_poly.type
_entity_poly.pdbx_seq_one_letter_code
_entity_poly.pdbx_strand_id
1 'polypeptide(L)'
;MNELLKRLGIGALIGLAVAIAVSIGSQKISFVKDLLDGYEFGSYDSRMRTRVENVEESSIDSVVIIDIEQNSIEGLGNYNDWPHAYHGQLIDVVTSGNPKAL
;
A
#
# COMPACT_ATOMS: atom_id res chain seq x y z
N MET A 1 0.76 39.40 25.15
CA MET A 1 1.00 38.02 24.69
C MET A 1 2.48 37.72 24.79
N ASN A 2 2.85 36.49 25.19
CA ASN A 2 4.25 36.05 25.22
C ASN A 2 4.81 35.97 23.78
N GLU A 3 5.96 36.59 23.52
CA GLU A 3 6.65 36.59 22.22
C GLU A 3 6.92 35.18 21.70
N LEU A 4 7.20 34.23 22.61
CA LEU A 4 7.42 32.84 22.26
C LEU A 4 6.15 32.20 21.66
N LEU A 5 4.99 32.47 22.25
CA LEU A 5 3.70 31.94 21.77
C LEU A 5 3.34 32.50 20.39
N LYS A 6 3.63 33.79 20.15
CA LYS A 6 3.40 34.44 18.85
C LYS A 6 4.25 33.82 17.74
N ARG A 7 5.54 33.59 18.01
CA ARG A 7 6.46 32.94 17.06
C ARG A 7 6.05 31.51 16.75
N LEU A 8 5.64 30.77 17.78
CA LEU A 8 5.22 29.38 17.65
C LEU A 8 3.92 29.27 16.84
N GLY A 9 2.96 30.16 17.07
CA GLY A 9 1.72 30.25 16.29
C GLY A 9 1.98 30.59 14.81
N ILE A 10 2.86 31.55 14.52
CA ILE A 10 3.22 31.89 13.14
C ILE A 10 3.93 30.72 12.45
N GLY A 11 4.87 30.05 13.15
CA GLY A 11 5.56 28.88 12.62
C GLY A 11 4.60 27.73 12.28
N ALA A 12 3.64 27.46 13.16
CA ALA A 12 2.62 26.44 12.93
C ALA A 12 1.72 26.78 11.73
N LEU A 13 1.32 28.04 11.57
CA LEU A 13 0.52 28.50 10.44
C LEU A 13 1.27 28.37 9.11
N ILE A 14 2.55 28.74 9.08
CA ILE A 14 3.40 28.59 7.89
C ILE A 14 3.57 27.12 7.56
N GLY A 15 3.87 26.27 8.55
CA GLY A 15 4.00 24.83 8.35
C GLY A 15 2.73 24.20 7.78
N LEU A 16 1.57 24.58 8.31
CA LEU A 16 0.27 24.12 7.81
C LEU A 16 0.02 24.58 6.38
N ALA A 17 0.27 25.86 6.07
CA ALA A 17 0.09 26.40 4.73
C ALA A 17 0.97 25.68 3.69
N VAL A 18 2.23 25.42 4.04
CA VAL A 18 3.17 24.68 3.19
C VAL A 18 2.72 23.22 3.02
N ALA A 19 2.31 22.53 4.08
CA ALA A 19 1.80 21.17 4.00
C ALA A 19 0.59 21.04 3.06
N ILE A 20 -0.35 21.98 3.15
CA ILE A 20 -1.52 22.03 2.25
C ILE A 20 -1.06 22.26 0.80
N ALA A 21 -0.15 23.22 0.58
CA ALA A 21 0.36 23.51 -0.75
C ALA A 21 1.08 22.30 -1.38
N VAL A 22 1.92 21.60 -0.61
CA VAL A 22 2.61 20.39 -1.05
C VAL A 22 1.62 19.26 -1.35
N SER A 23 0.65 19.02 -0.46
CA SER A 23 -0.36 17.98 -0.65
C SER A 23 -1.20 18.21 -1.90
N ILE A 24 -1.66 19.45 -2.14
CA ILE A 24 -2.40 19.80 -3.34
C ILE A 24 -1.51 19.67 -4.57
N GLY A 25 -0.27 20.19 -4.48
CA GLY A 25 0.68 20.17 -5.59
C GLY A 25 1.05 18.75 -6.02
N SER A 26 1.26 17.83 -5.07
CA SER A 26 1.63 16.45 -5.37
C SER A 26 0.47 15.60 -5.86
N GLN A 27 -0.77 15.87 -5.43
CA GLN A 27 -1.92 15.00 -5.74
C GLN A 27 -2.87 15.55 -6.81
N LYS A 28 -3.02 16.88 -6.96
CA LYS A 28 -3.99 17.46 -7.90
C LYS A 28 -3.38 17.91 -9.23
N ILE A 29 -2.09 18.18 -9.27
CA ILE A 29 -1.41 18.58 -10.51
C ILE A 29 -0.96 17.29 -11.23
N SER A 30 -1.65 16.94 -12.33
CA SER A 30 -1.42 15.67 -13.06
C SER A 30 0.05 15.41 -13.34
N PHE A 31 0.76 16.38 -13.93
CA PHE A 31 2.19 16.23 -14.24
C PHE A 31 3.06 15.87 -13.02
N VAL A 32 2.82 16.51 -11.87
CA VAL A 32 3.61 16.25 -10.65
C VAL A 32 3.26 14.88 -10.09
N LYS A 33 1.97 14.54 -10.05
CA LYS A 33 1.50 13.23 -9.61
C LYS A 33 2.08 12.12 -10.48
N ASP A 34 1.95 12.23 -11.80
CA ASP A 34 2.41 11.22 -12.75
C ASP A 34 3.93 11.01 -12.67
N LEU A 35 4.69 12.09 -12.43
CA LEU A 35 6.14 12.03 -12.20
C LEU A 35 6.48 11.29 -10.89
N LEU A 36 5.82 11.65 -9.79
CA LEU A 36 6.06 11.04 -8.48
C LEU A 36 5.65 9.57 -8.46
N ASP A 37 4.48 9.25 -9.00
CA ASP A 37 3.96 7.90 -9.13
C ASP A 37 4.87 7.05 -10.02
N GLY A 38 5.32 7.59 -11.15
CA GLY A 38 6.26 6.88 -12.04
C GLY A 38 7.57 6.51 -11.34
N TYR A 39 8.10 7.42 -10.52
CA TYR A 39 9.27 7.12 -9.69
C TYR A 39 8.95 6.07 -8.62
N GLU A 40 7.82 6.20 -7.93
CA GLU A 40 7.39 5.26 -6.90
C GLU A 40 7.22 3.84 -7.46
N PHE A 41 6.47 3.68 -8.54
CA PHE A 41 6.23 2.39 -9.18
C PHE A 41 7.51 1.79 -9.73
N GLY A 42 8.34 2.57 -10.44
CA GLY A 42 9.64 2.09 -10.93
C GLY A 42 10.58 1.66 -9.81
N SER A 43 10.57 2.38 -8.68
CA SER A 43 11.35 2.01 -7.49
C SER A 43 10.80 0.74 -6.81
N TYR A 44 9.48 0.56 -6.81
CA TYR A 44 8.82 -0.61 -6.23
C TYR A 44 9.15 -1.86 -7.05
N ASP A 45 8.97 -1.79 -8.37
CA ASP A 45 9.28 -2.89 -9.29
C ASP A 45 10.75 -3.28 -9.24
N SER A 46 11.66 -2.32 -9.18
CA SER A 46 13.09 -2.60 -9.06
C SER A 46 13.42 -3.32 -7.75
N ARG A 47 12.79 -2.92 -6.64
CA ARG A 47 12.94 -3.60 -5.34
C ARG A 47 12.36 -5.02 -5.37
N MET A 48 11.22 -5.21 -6.02
CA MET A 48 10.61 -6.54 -6.16
C MET A 48 11.48 -7.44 -7.03
N ARG A 49 11.94 -6.97 -8.18
CA ARG A 49 12.85 -7.70 -9.07
C ARG A 49 14.13 -8.14 -8.36
N THR A 50 14.74 -7.24 -7.59
CA THR A 50 15.95 -7.56 -6.82
C THR A 50 15.69 -8.64 -5.76
N ARG A 51 14.50 -8.65 -5.14
CA ARG A 51 14.13 -9.69 -4.16
C ARG A 51 13.96 -11.07 -4.79
N VAL A 52 13.55 -11.13 -6.06
CA VAL A 52 13.26 -12.38 -6.77
C VAL A 52 14.37 -12.81 -7.73
N GLU A 53 15.43 -12.02 -7.92
CA GLU A 53 16.52 -12.29 -8.89
C GLU A 53 17.23 -13.63 -8.67
N ASN A 54 17.29 -14.11 -7.43
CA ASN A 54 17.90 -15.40 -7.08
C ASN A 54 16.87 -16.51 -6.82
N VAL A 55 15.59 -16.28 -7.16
CA VAL A 55 14.54 -17.30 -7.08
C VAL A 55 14.46 -18.00 -8.44
N GLU A 56 14.69 -19.31 -8.48
CA GLU A 56 14.61 -20.09 -9.73
C GLU A 56 13.22 -19.97 -10.38
N GLU A 57 13.20 -19.66 -11.68
CA GLU A 57 12.00 -19.36 -12.50
C GLU A 57 11.05 -20.56 -12.72
N SER A 58 11.20 -21.63 -11.93
CA SER A 58 10.39 -22.86 -11.97
C SER A 58 9.96 -23.36 -10.59
N SER A 59 10.16 -22.59 -9.52
CA SER A 59 9.87 -23.04 -8.15
C SER A 59 8.38 -22.97 -7.74
N ILE A 60 7.44 -22.88 -8.70
CA ILE A 60 6.01 -23.01 -8.36
C ILE A 60 5.70 -24.50 -8.18
N ASP A 61 6.11 -25.04 -7.03
CA ASP A 61 5.88 -26.43 -6.67
C ASP A 61 4.38 -26.73 -6.46
N SER A 62 3.62 -25.71 -6.05
CA SER A 62 2.20 -25.82 -5.71
C SER A 62 1.40 -24.59 -6.13
N VAL A 63 0.30 -24.82 -6.83
CA VAL A 63 -0.72 -23.80 -7.10
C VAL A 63 -1.86 -23.98 -6.11
N VAL A 64 -2.17 -22.93 -5.34
CA VAL A 64 -3.32 -22.90 -4.43
C VAL A 64 -4.41 -22.06 -5.08
N ILE A 65 -5.54 -22.67 -5.39
CA ILE A 65 -6.75 -21.98 -5.86
C ILE A 65 -7.66 -21.78 -4.64
N ILE A 66 -8.01 -20.52 -4.38
CA ILE A 66 -8.91 -20.14 -3.28
C ILE A 66 -10.21 -19.70 -3.92
N ASP A 67 -11.28 -20.46 -3.70
CA ASP A 67 -12.62 -20.02 -4.06
C ASP A 67 -13.14 -19.08 -2.97
N ILE A 68 -13.52 -17.87 -3.37
CA ILE A 68 -14.07 -16.86 -2.46
C ILE A 68 -15.58 -16.86 -2.66
N GLU A 69 -16.27 -17.46 -1.70
CA GLU A 69 -17.73 -17.58 -1.72
C GLU A 69 -18.44 -16.21 -1.70
N GLN A 70 -19.65 -16.17 -2.26
CA GLN A 70 -20.48 -14.98 -2.39
C GLN A 70 -20.79 -14.31 -1.03
N ASN A 71 -20.90 -15.08 0.05
CA ASN A 71 -21.08 -14.59 1.42
C ASN A 71 -19.94 -13.66 1.88
N SER A 72 -18.71 -13.93 1.43
CA SER A 72 -17.53 -13.14 1.74
C SER A 72 -17.54 -11.83 0.96
N ILE A 73 -18.05 -11.86 -0.28
CA ILE A 73 -18.25 -10.66 -1.10
C ILE A 73 -19.33 -9.75 -0.48
N GLU A 74 -20.41 -10.33 0.04
CA GLU A 74 -21.47 -9.56 0.71
C GLU A 74 -20.99 -8.88 2.00
N GLY A 75 -20.08 -9.52 2.75
CA GLY A 75 -19.56 -8.99 4.01
C GLY A 75 -18.35 -8.07 3.88
N LEU A 76 -17.43 -8.37 2.96
CA LEU A 76 -16.12 -7.70 2.85
C LEU A 76 -15.90 -6.99 1.51
N GLY A 77 -16.78 -7.16 0.52
CA GLY A 77 -16.59 -6.65 -0.84
C GLY A 77 -15.69 -7.56 -1.69
N ASN A 78 -15.24 -7.07 -2.84
CA ASN A 78 -14.33 -7.82 -3.70
C ASN A 78 -12.98 -8.02 -3.01
N TYR A 79 -12.28 -9.12 -3.31
CA TYR A 79 -11.01 -9.46 -2.67
C TYR A 79 -9.99 -8.31 -2.70
N ASN A 80 -9.87 -7.59 -3.82
CA ASN A 80 -8.95 -6.46 -3.97
C ASN A 80 -9.29 -5.26 -3.08
N ASP A 81 -10.53 -5.19 -2.57
CA ASP A 81 -11.03 -4.11 -1.72
C ASP A 81 -10.98 -4.48 -0.22
N TRP A 82 -10.52 -5.69 0.13
CA TRP A 82 -10.48 -6.13 1.52
C TRP A 82 -9.46 -5.33 2.35
N PRO A 83 -9.72 -5.13 3.66
CA PRO A 83 -8.72 -4.55 4.54
C PRO A 83 -7.44 -5.39 4.57
N HIS A 84 -6.26 -4.76 4.56
CA HIS A 84 -4.96 -5.45 4.53
C HIS A 84 -4.77 -6.52 5.62
N ALA A 85 -5.41 -6.36 6.78
CA ALA A 85 -5.37 -7.35 7.84
C ALA A 85 -5.99 -8.70 7.42
N TYR A 86 -7.07 -8.67 6.62
CA TYR A 86 -7.72 -9.89 6.12
C TYR A 86 -6.88 -10.60 5.06
N HIS A 87 -6.14 -9.86 4.23
CA HIS A 87 -5.16 -10.46 3.32
C HIS A 87 -4.07 -11.22 4.09
N GLY A 88 -3.55 -10.64 5.18
CA GLY A 88 -2.56 -11.30 6.04
C GLY A 88 -3.13 -12.58 6.67
N GLN A 89 -4.33 -12.51 7.24
CA GLN A 89 -5.00 -13.68 7.83
C GLN A 89 -5.23 -14.80 6.81
N LEU A 90 -5.64 -14.46 5.59
CA LEU A 90 -5.81 -15.45 4.52
C LEU A 90 -4.50 -16.18 4.21
N ILE A 91 -3.41 -15.42 4.07
CA ILE A 91 -2.07 -15.98 3.85
C ILE A 91 -1.66 -16.87 5.02
N ASP A 92 -1.87 -16.42 6.26
CA ASP A 92 -1.53 -17.18 7.47
C ASP A 92 -2.31 -18.52 7.52
N VAL A 93 -3.62 -18.50 7.23
CA VAL A 93 -4.45 -19.71 7.19
C VAL A 93 -3.95 -20.67 6.12
N VAL A 94 -3.75 -20.18 4.88
CA VAL A 94 -3.31 -21.00 3.74
C VAL A 94 -1.93 -21.61 3.98
N THR A 95 -1.02 -20.84 4.57
CA THR A 95 0.37 -21.28 4.83
C THR A 95 0.49 -22.16 6.08
N SER A 96 -0.39 -22.00 7.07
CA SER A 96 -0.36 -22.79 8.32
C SER A 96 -0.71 -24.27 8.14
N GLY A 97 -1.48 -24.63 7.11
CA GLY A 97 -2.03 -25.98 6.95
C GLY A 97 -1.13 -26.98 6.22
N ASN A 98 -0.15 -26.52 5.43
CA ASN A 98 0.29 -27.23 4.21
C ASN A 98 -0.93 -27.47 3.27
N PRO A 99 -0.85 -27.36 1.94
CA PRO A 99 -2.04 -27.40 1.09
C PRO A 99 -2.62 -28.82 1.00
N LYS A 100 -3.30 -29.28 2.06
CA LYS A 100 -4.33 -30.31 2.02
C LYS A 100 -5.65 -29.58 1.90
N ALA A 101 -5.92 -29.18 0.65
CA ALA A 101 -7.24 -28.79 0.21
C ALA A 101 -8.25 -29.84 0.68
N LEU A 102 -9.32 -29.39 1.36
CA LEU A 102 -10.58 -30.12 1.37
C LEU A 102 -11.30 -29.80 0.05
#